data_AF-A0A1J5LV33-F1
#
_entry.id   AF-A0A1J5LV33-F1
#
_cell.length_a   1.000
_cell.length_b   1.000
_cell.length_c   1.000
_cell.angle_alpha   90.00
_cell.angle_beta   90.00
_cell.angle_gamma   90.00
#
_symmetry.space_group_name_H-M   'P 1'
#
loop_
_entity.id
_entity.type
_entity.pdbx_description
1 polymer ?
#
loop_
_entity_poly.entity_id
_entity_poly.type
_entity_poly.pdbx_seq_one_letter_code
_entity_poly.pdbx_strand_id
1 'polypeptide(L)'
;MKKILLLICICITSIIQGQNTITTYLDSYELEEQREIKIYVPPSYEIDSTRYYPLTVVFDADYMFDVVVGNSILFAKKDKAPEQIVVGISQPGDIRYHDCAYDKLTSYPTGRSEFFYRFVRSELDNFMEQNYRISPFKTIVGNTITANFANYFFIEDDPDYNAFISINPYFATDMPTLLDANIAQIKNNNYYYYLSTGDYNSENRNTVIESANTTLSSKNNPKFNYKFDNLTGATLTSSIGQSIPSAMAFIFEMYSSISKKEFDEKIKNLSPPDAIAYLENKYVDIEYLFGTNLKMREKDIYAIESIVIDKENGEYLRDFGEMIYKLFPESHLGDYYIGLDFEFRGRYKQALQAYKEGYMKITSGIEDADNFYKNVERVVGKMK
;
A
#
# COMPACT_ATOMS: atom_id res chain seq x y z
N MET A 1 48.27 20.53 11.19
CA MET A 1 47.30 19.50 11.66
C MET A 1 45.87 20.02 11.73
N LYS A 2 45.55 21.11 12.45
CA LYS A 2 44.16 21.66 12.53
C LYS A 2 43.53 21.99 11.16
N LYS A 3 44.30 22.51 10.20
CA LYS A 3 43.80 22.83 8.84
C LYS A 3 43.53 21.59 7.97
N ILE A 4 44.21 20.47 8.23
CA ILE A 4 44.02 19.20 7.51
C ILE A 4 42.78 18.49 8.05
N LEU A 5 42.55 18.53 9.37
CA LEU A 5 41.32 18.00 9.98
C LEU A 5 40.06 18.75 9.50
N LEU A 6 40.15 20.07 9.31
CA LEU A 6 39.05 20.88 8.77
C LEU A 6 38.73 20.51 7.32
N LEU A 7 39.75 20.25 6.50
CA LEU A 7 39.58 19.81 5.11
C LEU A 7 38.94 18.42 5.03
N ILE A 8 39.34 17.50 5.92
CA ILE A 8 38.74 16.16 6.01
C ILE A 8 37.27 16.23 6.47
N CYS A 9 36.92 17.10 7.43
CA CYS A 9 35.52 17.34 7.80
C CYS A 9 34.68 17.86 6.63
N ILE A 10 35.19 18.80 5.83
CA ILE A 10 34.47 19.38 4.68
C ILE A 10 34.30 18.35 3.55
N CYS A 11 35.28 17.46 3.34
CA CYS A 11 35.19 16.40 2.33
C CYS A 11 34.20 15.29 2.75
N ILE A 12 34.08 14.97 4.05
CA ILE A 12 33.11 13.97 4.53
C ILE A 12 31.67 14.49 4.44
N THR A 13 31.43 15.79 4.65
CA THR A 13 30.09 16.38 4.49
C THR A 13 29.60 16.45 3.05
N SER A 14 30.49 16.25 2.06
CA SER A 14 30.15 16.35 0.64
C SER A 14 29.65 15.03 0.03
N ILE A 15 29.77 13.91 0.76
CA ILE A 15 29.39 12.56 0.28
C ILE A 15 27.93 12.22 0.68
N ILE A 16 27.26 13.08 1.45
CA ILE A 16 25.85 12.89 1.82
C ILE A 16 24.96 13.70 0.87
N GLN A 17 24.99 13.38 -0.42
CA GLN A 17 23.84 13.67 -1.28
C GLN A 17 22.90 12.47 -1.20
N GLY A 18 22.20 12.36 -0.05
CA GLY A 18 21.20 11.33 0.22
C GLY A 18 19.84 11.63 -0.41
N GLN A 19 19.80 12.30 -1.56
CA GLN A 19 18.55 12.58 -2.24
C GLN A 19 18.27 11.45 -3.22
N ASN A 20 17.44 10.48 -2.81
CA ASN A 20 16.98 9.41 -3.68
C ASN A 20 15.93 9.89 -4.71
N THR A 21 15.97 11.17 -5.07
CA THR A 21 15.10 11.78 -6.07
C THR A 21 15.95 12.18 -7.26
N ILE A 22 15.57 11.66 -8.43
CA ILE A 22 16.22 11.92 -9.71
C ILE A 22 15.29 12.83 -10.51
N THR A 23 15.80 13.95 -11.02
CA THR A 23 15.09 14.74 -12.04
C THR A 23 15.71 14.42 -13.39
N THR A 24 14.87 14.05 -14.35
CA THR A 24 15.29 13.72 -15.72
C THR A 24 14.26 14.19 -16.73
N TYR A 25 14.61 14.10 -18.02
CA TYR A 25 13.73 14.44 -19.13
C TYR A 25 13.42 13.18 -19.94
N LEU A 26 12.17 13.07 -20.37
CA LEU A 26 11.70 12.04 -21.29
C LEU A 26 11.37 12.71 -22.62
N ASP A 27 12.03 12.30 -23.70
CA ASP A 27 11.71 12.73 -25.06
C ASP A 27 10.37 12.07 -25.47
N SER A 28 9.31 12.87 -25.59
CA SER A 28 7.99 12.35 -25.94
C SER A 28 7.76 12.41 -27.45
N TYR A 29 7.44 11.27 -28.04
CA TYR A 29 7.00 11.22 -29.43
C TYR A 29 5.55 11.68 -29.55
N GLU A 30 4.68 11.28 -28.61
CA GLU A 30 3.27 11.68 -28.57
C GLU A 30 3.07 13.20 -28.46
N LEU A 31 3.90 13.88 -27.67
CA LEU A 31 3.80 15.32 -27.43
C LEU A 31 4.74 16.17 -28.31
N GLU A 32 5.66 15.53 -29.03
CA GLU A 32 6.74 16.17 -29.80
C GLU A 32 7.58 17.17 -28.95
N GLU A 33 7.73 16.90 -27.65
CA GLU A 33 8.44 17.75 -26.70
C GLU A 33 9.15 16.93 -25.62
N GLN A 34 10.11 17.55 -24.92
CA GLN A 34 10.72 16.96 -23.74
C GLN A 34 9.85 17.19 -22.50
N ARG A 35 9.56 16.13 -21.76
CA ARG A 35 8.83 16.19 -20.49
C ARG A 35 9.75 15.97 -19.32
N GLU A 36 9.79 16.93 -18.41
CA GLU A 36 10.50 16.78 -17.14
C GLU A 36 9.72 15.86 -16.20
N ILE A 37 10.42 14.88 -15.63
CA ILE A 37 9.90 13.96 -14.63
C ILE A 37 10.81 13.92 -13.40
N LYS A 38 10.20 13.72 -12.23
CA LYS A 38 10.88 13.48 -10.95
C LYS A 38 10.64 12.04 -10.52
N ILE A 39 11.68 11.31 -10.12
CA ILE A 39 11.57 9.90 -9.74
C ILE A 39 12.19 9.71 -8.36
N TYR A 40 11.42 9.19 -7.42
CA TYR A 40 11.91 8.76 -6.11
C TYR A 40 12.06 7.24 -6.11
N VAL A 41 13.23 6.78 -5.69
CA VAL A 41 13.55 5.35 -5.54
C VAL A 41 13.83 5.04 -4.07
N PRO A 42 13.17 4.03 -3.47
CA PRO A 42 13.38 3.72 -2.06
C PRO A 42 14.81 3.20 -1.81
N PRO A 43 15.43 3.48 -0.64
CA PRO A 43 16.80 3.06 -0.35
C PRO A 43 17.04 1.55 -0.46
N SER A 44 16.01 0.73 -0.19
CA SER A 44 16.13 -0.72 -0.31
C SER A 44 16.35 -1.22 -1.73
N TYR A 45 16.10 -0.40 -2.75
CA TYR A 45 16.23 -0.77 -4.16
C TYR A 45 17.66 -1.20 -4.52
N GLU A 46 18.67 -0.56 -3.95
CA GLU A 46 20.08 -0.92 -4.21
C GLU A 46 20.54 -2.10 -3.32
N ILE A 47 19.79 -2.42 -2.26
CA ILE A 47 20.15 -3.43 -1.27
C ILE A 47 19.60 -4.80 -1.66
N ASP A 48 18.37 -4.84 -2.19
CA ASP A 48 17.66 -6.06 -2.55
C ASP A 48 17.30 -6.05 -4.05
N SER A 49 18.09 -6.78 -4.83
CA SER A 49 17.88 -6.92 -6.28
C SER A 49 16.70 -7.83 -6.64
N THR A 50 16.12 -8.54 -5.69
CA THR A 50 15.00 -9.48 -5.91
C THR A 50 13.64 -8.83 -5.70
N ARG A 51 13.61 -7.66 -5.05
CA ARG A 51 12.38 -6.94 -4.72
C ARG A 51 11.88 -6.07 -5.86
N TYR A 52 10.56 -6.05 -6.00
CA TYR A 52 9.79 -5.16 -6.86
C TYR A 52 8.99 -4.17 -5.99
N TYR A 53 8.58 -3.06 -6.59
CA TYR A 53 8.03 -1.91 -5.88
C TYR A 53 6.76 -1.39 -6.56
N PRO A 54 5.69 -1.08 -5.81
CA PRO A 54 4.54 -0.42 -6.41
C PRO A 54 4.93 0.92 -7.01
N LEU A 55 4.33 1.24 -8.15
CA LEU A 55 4.53 2.51 -8.83
C LEU A 55 3.44 3.50 -8.43
N THR A 56 3.82 4.73 -8.08
CA THR A 56 2.89 5.85 -7.91
C THR A 56 3.20 6.95 -8.90
N VAL A 57 2.28 7.19 -9.84
CA VAL A 57 2.34 8.27 -10.82
C VAL A 57 1.63 9.50 -10.23
N VAL A 58 2.31 10.63 -10.23
CA VAL A 58 1.85 11.88 -9.60
C VAL A 58 1.80 12.98 -10.65
N PHE A 59 0.60 13.48 -10.95
CA PHE A 59 0.44 14.71 -11.71
C PHE A 59 0.76 15.94 -10.85
N ASP A 60 0.96 17.09 -11.50
CA ASP A 60 1.31 18.34 -10.84
C ASP A 60 2.55 18.18 -9.89
N ALA A 61 3.60 17.51 -10.37
CA ALA A 61 4.78 17.16 -9.57
C ALA A 61 5.51 18.37 -8.98
N ASP A 62 5.27 19.57 -9.54
CA ASP A 62 5.79 20.86 -9.08
C ASP A 62 5.44 21.15 -7.61
N TYR A 63 4.30 20.64 -7.11
CA TYR A 63 3.90 20.80 -5.71
C TYR A 63 3.37 19.53 -5.05
N MET A 64 2.97 18.50 -5.80
CA MET A 64 2.45 17.25 -5.22
C MET A 64 3.54 16.24 -4.90
N PHE A 65 4.64 16.22 -5.65
CA PHE A 65 5.62 15.14 -5.60
C PHE A 65 6.23 14.95 -4.20
N ASP A 66 6.74 16.02 -3.59
CA ASP A 66 7.43 15.92 -2.30
C ASP A 66 6.45 15.54 -1.17
N VAL A 67 5.17 15.93 -1.28
CA VAL A 67 4.11 15.56 -0.33
C VAL A 67 3.80 14.06 -0.42
N VAL A 68 3.71 13.51 -1.64
CA VAL A 68 3.49 12.09 -1.88
C VAL A 68 4.70 11.28 -1.41
N VAL A 69 5.92 11.67 -1.78
CA VAL A 69 7.17 10.99 -1.36
C VAL A 69 7.31 10.99 0.16
N GLY A 70 7.09 12.13 0.83
CA GLY A 70 7.18 12.22 2.28
C GLY A 70 6.22 11.27 3.00
N ASN A 71 4.98 11.16 2.51
CA ASN A 71 4.01 10.21 3.05
C ASN A 71 4.36 8.75 2.71
N SER A 72 4.83 8.47 1.49
CA SER A 72 5.30 7.13 1.11
C SER A 72 6.40 6.62 2.04
N ILE A 73 7.40 7.46 2.31
CA ILE A 73 8.47 7.15 3.27
C ILE A 73 7.92 6.92 4.68
N LEU A 74 6.99 7.77 5.15
CA LEU A 74 6.42 7.65 6.49
C LEU A 74 5.63 6.33 6.64
N PHE A 75 4.77 6.00 5.67
CA PHE A 75 3.94 4.81 5.71
C PHE A 75 4.78 3.53 5.59
N ALA A 76 5.80 3.53 4.73
CA ALA A 76 6.76 2.43 4.63
C ALA A 76 7.49 2.20 5.96
N LYS A 77 8.03 3.26 6.59
CA LYS A 77 8.70 3.18 7.90
C LYS A 77 7.80 2.70 9.05
N LYS A 78 6.48 2.72 8.87
CA LYS A 78 5.51 2.28 9.86
C LYS A 78 4.84 0.95 9.52
N ASP A 79 5.33 0.25 8.50
CA ASP A 79 4.75 -0.98 7.97
C ASP A 79 3.25 -0.83 7.63
N LYS A 80 2.88 0.35 7.13
CA LYS A 80 1.50 0.69 6.71
C LYS A 80 1.32 0.71 5.20
N ALA A 81 2.40 0.83 4.46
CA ALA A 81 2.46 0.65 3.01
C ALA A 81 3.79 -0.05 2.66
N PRO A 82 3.90 -0.73 1.52
CA PRO A 82 5.20 -1.14 0.98
C PRO A 82 6.03 0.11 0.65
N GLU A 83 7.36 -0.04 0.58
CA GLU A 83 8.17 0.98 -0.10
C GLU A 83 7.75 1.07 -1.57
N GLN A 84 7.75 2.28 -2.12
CA GLN A 84 7.22 2.55 -3.46
C GLN A 84 8.21 3.34 -4.29
N ILE A 85 8.14 3.16 -5.61
CA ILE A 85 8.74 4.08 -6.57
C ILE A 85 7.69 5.13 -6.90
N VAL A 86 8.05 6.41 -6.77
CA VAL A 86 7.14 7.53 -7.07
C VAL A 86 7.69 8.27 -8.27
N VAL A 87 6.92 8.38 -9.35
CA VAL A 87 7.25 9.20 -10.51
C VAL A 87 6.26 10.36 -10.61
N GLY A 88 6.78 11.58 -10.72
CA GLY A 88 5.99 12.78 -10.90
C GLY A 88 6.25 13.39 -12.27
N ILE A 89 5.18 13.87 -12.92
CA ILE A 89 5.27 14.63 -14.17
C ILE A 89 5.19 16.12 -13.84
N SER A 90 6.22 16.89 -14.20
CA SER A 90 6.21 18.35 -14.04
C SER A 90 5.22 18.97 -15.03
N GLN A 91 4.36 19.88 -14.55
CA GLN A 91 3.33 20.56 -15.32
C GLN A 91 3.22 22.05 -14.90
N PRO A 92 4.32 22.82 -15.00
CA PRO A 92 4.37 24.17 -14.47
C PRO A 92 3.42 25.13 -15.22
N GLY A 93 2.88 26.10 -14.49
CA GLY A 93 2.03 27.15 -15.05
C GLY A 93 0.75 26.60 -15.70
N ASP A 94 0.49 27.01 -16.94
CA ASP A 94 -0.74 26.65 -17.65
C ASP A 94 -0.68 25.31 -18.38
N ILE A 95 0.50 24.66 -18.42
CA ILE A 95 0.71 23.37 -19.11
C ILE A 95 -0.29 22.32 -18.64
N ARG A 96 -0.56 22.24 -17.32
CA ARG A 96 -1.55 21.34 -16.74
C ARG A 96 -2.95 21.49 -17.35
N TYR A 97 -3.35 22.71 -17.73
CA TYR A 97 -4.68 22.94 -18.30
C TYR A 97 -4.74 22.51 -19.77
N HIS A 98 -3.62 22.51 -20.48
CA HIS A 98 -3.53 22.00 -21.84
C HIS A 98 -3.43 20.47 -21.86
N ASP A 99 -2.58 19.92 -21.01
CA ASP A 99 -2.33 18.48 -20.89
C ASP A 99 -3.53 17.72 -20.32
N CYS A 100 -4.38 18.36 -19.52
CA CYS A 100 -5.51 17.71 -18.84
C CYS A 100 -6.88 18.32 -19.20
N ALA A 101 -6.96 19.09 -20.29
CA ALA A 101 -8.23 19.65 -20.77
C ALA A 101 -9.19 18.57 -21.24
N TYR A 102 -10.48 18.84 -21.07
CA TYR A 102 -11.57 18.05 -21.64
C TYR A 102 -12.54 18.96 -22.41
N ASP A 103 -13.19 18.39 -23.41
CA ASP A 103 -14.24 19.06 -24.17
C ASP A 103 -15.52 19.13 -23.33
N LYS A 104 -16.12 20.32 -23.23
CA LYS A 104 -17.27 20.56 -22.34
C LYS A 104 -18.58 19.93 -22.83
N LEU A 105 -18.66 19.55 -24.11
CA LEU A 105 -19.85 18.95 -24.71
C LEU A 105 -19.80 17.42 -24.62
N THR A 106 -18.61 16.84 -24.76
CA THR A 106 -18.42 15.40 -24.83
C THR A 106 -17.78 14.80 -23.57
N SER A 107 -17.23 15.63 -22.69
CA SER A 107 -16.52 15.23 -21.46
C SER A 107 -15.23 14.41 -21.68
N TYR A 108 -14.78 14.25 -22.92
CA TYR A 108 -13.56 13.52 -23.28
C TYR A 108 -12.33 14.44 -23.40
N PRO A 109 -11.09 13.90 -23.35
CA PRO A 109 -9.88 14.67 -23.55
C PRO A 109 -9.92 15.50 -24.83
N THR A 110 -9.41 16.73 -24.79
CA THR A 110 -9.14 17.51 -26.02
C THR A 110 -7.93 16.96 -26.77
N GLY A 111 -7.66 17.40 -28.00
CA GLY A 111 -6.57 16.85 -28.82
C GLY A 111 -5.20 16.79 -28.11
N ARG A 112 -4.75 17.88 -27.45
CA ARG A 112 -3.50 17.85 -26.68
C ARG A 112 -3.57 16.92 -25.46
N SER A 113 -4.71 16.90 -24.79
CA SER A 113 -4.95 16.03 -23.63
C SER A 113 -4.93 14.54 -24.01
N GLU A 114 -5.37 14.21 -25.22
CA GLU A 114 -5.28 12.86 -25.78
C GLU A 114 -3.82 12.43 -26.06
N PHE A 115 -2.99 13.34 -26.61
CA PHE A 115 -1.55 13.10 -26.73
C PHE A 115 -0.89 12.93 -25.35
N PHE A 116 -1.27 13.74 -24.36
CA PHE A 116 -0.75 13.61 -23.00
C PHE A 116 -1.17 12.29 -22.35
N TYR A 117 -2.40 11.83 -22.58
CA TYR A 117 -2.86 10.52 -22.14
C TYR A 117 -2.00 9.40 -22.73
N ARG A 118 -1.70 9.45 -24.04
CA ARG A 118 -0.82 8.47 -24.69
C ARG A 118 0.62 8.55 -24.19
N PHE A 119 1.15 9.75 -23.92
CA PHE A 119 2.45 9.93 -23.28
C PHE A 119 2.51 9.19 -21.95
N VAL A 120 1.55 9.39 -21.05
CA VAL A 120 1.53 8.70 -19.75
C VAL A 120 1.42 7.19 -19.95
N ARG A 121 0.43 6.76 -20.74
CA ARG A 121 0.09 5.34 -20.91
C ARG A 121 1.15 4.52 -21.64
N SER A 122 1.80 5.11 -22.64
CA SER A 122 2.64 4.37 -23.61
C SER A 122 4.10 4.75 -23.55
N GLU A 123 4.46 5.91 -23.03
CA GLU A 123 5.86 6.34 -22.97
C GLU A 123 6.36 6.33 -21.53
N LEU A 124 5.64 6.97 -20.60
CA LEU A 124 6.04 7.01 -19.19
C LEU A 124 5.95 5.63 -18.54
N ASP A 125 4.81 4.92 -18.67
CA ASP A 125 4.63 3.59 -18.08
C ASP A 125 5.71 2.62 -18.59
N ASN A 126 5.93 2.59 -19.91
CA ASN A 126 6.97 1.77 -20.54
C ASN A 126 8.39 2.16 -20.06
N PHE A 127 8.68 3.46 -19.94
CA PHE A 127 9.96 3.91 -19.39
C PHE A 127 10.16 3.41 -17.95
N MET A 128 9.12 3.49 -17.10
CA MET A 128 9.21 3.02 -15.73
C MET A 128 9.39 1.50 -15.65
N GLU A 129 8.67 0.74 -16.47
CA GLU A 129 8.77 -0.74 -16.54
C GLU A 129 10.14 -1.22 -17.03
N GLN A 130 10.74 -0.53 -18.00
CA GLN A 130 12.02 -0.92 -18.57
C GLN A 130 13.22 -0.57 -17.68
N ASN A 131 13.11 0.51 -16.90
CA ASN A 131 14.24 1.04 -16.12
C ASN A 131 14.16 0.69 -14.63
N TYR A 132 12.98 0.31 -14.12
CA TYR A 132 12.77 0.04 -12.70
C TYR A 132 12.03 -1.27 -12.45
N ARG A 133 12.36 -1.93 -11.33
CA ARG A 133 11.63 -3.12 -10.85
C ARG A 133 10.30 -2.72 -10.23
N ILE A 134 9.27 -2.53 -11.07
CA ILE A 134 7.92 -2.18 -10.61
C ILE A 134 7.03 -3.41 -10.43
N SER A 135 6.24 -3.45 -9.35
CA SER A 135 5.25 -4.50 -9.13
C SER A 135 3.95 -4.22 -9.91
N PRO A 136 3.03 -5.19 -10.00
CA PRO A 136 1.75 -4.98 -10.68
C PRO A 136 0.87 -3.88 -10.07
N PHE A 137 1.08 -3.51 -8.80
CA PHE A 137 0.26 -2.49 -8.14
C PHE A 137 0.68 -1.06 -8.52
N LYS A 138 -0.13 -0.39 -9.36
CA LYS A 138 0.09 0.99 -9.79
C LYS A 138 -0.95 1.94 -9.19
N THR A 139 -0.52 3.13 -8.77
CA THR A 139 -1.36 4.21 -8.24
C THR A 139 -1.21 5.46 -9.09
N ILE A 140 -2.31 6.16 -9.39
CA ILE A 140 -2.30 7.46 -10.06
C ILE A 140 -2.93 8.53 -9.16
N VAL A 141 -2.28 9.69 -9.08
CA VAL A 141 -2.63 10.77 -8.15
C VAL A 141 -2.81 12.07 -8.93
N GLY A 142 -3.96 12.73 -8.72
CA GLY A 142 -4.24 14.04 -9.31
C GLY A 142 -4.94 14.98 -8.34
N ASN A 143 -4.90 16.27 -8.67
CA ASN A 143 -5.57 17.33 -7.93
C ASN A 143 -6.31 18.28 -8.89
N THR A 144 -7.57 18.62 -8.59
CA THR A 144 -8.41 19.49 -9.43
C THR A 144 -8.57 18.98 -10.87
N ILE A 145 -8.06 19.65 -11.90
CA ILE A 145 -8.21 19.21 -13.29
C ILE A 145 -7.43 17.92 -13.59
N THR A 146 -6.26 17.73 -12.96
CA THR A 146 -5.46 16.51 -13.12
C THR A 146 -6.10 15.32 -12.41
N ALA A 147 -6.87 15.56 -11.34
CA ALA A 147 -7.71 14.54 -10.71
C ALA A 147 -8.85 14.07 -11.64
N ASN A 148 -9.46 15.00 -12.40
CA ASN A 148 -10.41 14.59 -13.45
C ASN A 148 -9.71 13.76 -14.52
N PHE A 149 -8.55 14.21 -14.99
CA PHE A 149 -7.79 13.55 -16.04
C PHE A 149 -7.34 12.13 -15.66
N ALA A 150 -6.93 11.92 -14.40
CA ALA A 150 -6.60 10.60 -13.88
C ALA A 150 -7.72 9.57 -14.06
N ASN A 151 -9.00 10.00 -14.12
CA ASN A 151 -10.12 9.10 -14.32
C ASN A 151 -10.20 8.52 -15.74
N TYR A 152 -9.55 9.14 -16.73
CA TYR A 152 -9.50 8.56 -18.08
C TYR A 152 -8.80 7.21 -18.10
N PHE A 153 -7.84 6.99 -17.19
CA PHE A 153 -7.18 5.69 -17.01
C PHE A 153 -8.06 4.68 -16.27
N PHE A 154 -8.99 5.15 -15.42
CA PHE A 154 -9.94 4.28 -14.73
C PHE A 154 -11.04 3.77 -15.66
N ILE A 155 -11.48 4.59 -16.60
CA ILE A 155 -12.58 4.23 -17.51
C ILE A 155 -12.11 3.45 -18.75
N GLU A 156 -10.84 3.05 -18.80
CA GLU A 156 -10.32 2.08 -19.79
C GLU A 156 -11.05 0.74 -19.66
N ASP A 157 -11.12 -0.03 -20.75
CA ASP A 157 -11.73 -1.37 -20.73
C ASP A 157 -10.98 -2.33 -19.76
N ASP A 158 -9.66 -2.16 -19.64
CA ASP A 158 -8.80 -2.87 -18.68
C ASP A 158 -7.80 -1.90 -18.04
N PRO A 159 -8.18 -1.22 -16.93
CA PRO A 159 -7.32 -0.23 -16.28
C PRO A 159 -6.02 -0.84 -15.75
N ASP A 160 -4.88 -0.30 -16.20
CA ASP A 160 -3.55 -0.71 -15.74
C ASP A 160 -3.22 -0.18 -14.32
N TYR A 161 -3.94 0.85 -13.87
CA TYR A 161 -3.82 1.41 -12.54
C TYR A 161 -4.82 0.77 -11.57
N ASN A 162 -4.36 0.36 -10.38
CA ASN A 162 -5.20 -0.26 -9.36
C ASN A 162 -5.79 0.77 -8.39
N ALA A 163 -5.10 1.88 -8.17
CA ALA A 163 -5.49 2.89 -7.19
C ALA A 163 -5.53 4.29 -7.79
N PHE A 164 -6.61 5.02 -7.50
CA PHE A 164 -6.88 6.36 -7.99
C PHE A 164 -7.09 7.30 -6.81
N ILE A 165 -6.24 8.32 -6.70
CA ILE A 165 -6.35 9.36 -5.67
C ILE A 165 -6.81 10.64 -6.36
N SER A 166 -8.11 10.92 -6.25
CA SER A 166 -8.78 12.06 -6.88
C SER A 166 -9.03 13.15 -5.84
N ILE A 167 -8.10 14.11 -5.74
CA ILE A 167 -8.18 15.23 -4.80
C ILE A 167 -8.95 16.39 -5.43
N ASN A 168 -10.11 16.75 -4.85
CA ASN A 168 -10.91 17.93 -5.21
C ASN A 168 -11.15 18.10 -6.73
N PRO A 169 -11.60 17.05 -7.43
CA PRO A 169 -11.58 17.04 -8.88
C PRO A 169 -12.45 18.15 -9.49
N TYR A 170 -11.97 18.71 -10.60
CA TYR A 170 -12.81 19.50 -11.50
C TYR A 170 -13.37 18.58 -12.57
N PHE A 171 -14.36 17.77 -12.19
CA PHE A 171 -14.93 16.74 -13.05
C PHE A 171 -15.47 17.31 -14.37
N ALA A 172 -15.25 16.57 -15.45
CA ALA A 172 -16.04 16.70 -16.66
C ALA A 172 -17.50 16.29 -16.36
N THR A 173 -18.46 16.89 -17.06
CA THR A 173 -19.88 16.76 -16.78
C THR A 173 -20.33 15.29 -16.69
N ASP A 174 -19.90 14.47 -17.64
CA ASP A 174 -20.33 13.06 -17.74
C ASP A 174 -19.41 12.10 -16.99
N MET A 175 -18.31 12.59 -16.39
CA MET A 175 -17.32 11.74 -15.72
C MET A 175 -17.95 10.85 -14.62
N PRO A 176 -18.86 11.33 -13.76
CA PRO A 176 -19.52 10.47 -12.77
C PRO A 176 -20.27 9.28 -13.41
N THR A 177 -20.90 9.49 -14.57
CA THR A 177 -21.62 8.45 -15.31
C THR A 177 -20.65 7.47 -15.99
N LEU A 178 -19.52 7.96 -16.51
CA LEU A 178 -18.48 7.10 -17.09
C LEU A 178 -17.83 6.21 -16.03
N LEU A 179 -17.52 6.75 -14.86
CA LEU A 179 -17.03 5.99 -13.72
C LEU A 179 -18.01 4.88 -13.31
N ASP A 180 -19.31 5.20 -13.22
CA ASP A 180 -20.34 4.21 -12.91
C ASP A 180 -20.35 3.04 -13.90
N ALA A 181 -20.41 3.37 -15.20
CA ALA A 181 -20.44 2.36 -16.26
C ALA A 181 -19.24 1.42 -16.19
N ASN A 182 -18.04 1.94 -15.92
CA ASN A 182 -16.83 1.13 -15.80
C ASN A 182 -16.85 0.26 -14.53
N ILE A 183 -17.29 0.79 -13.37
CA ILE A 183 -17.39 0.02 -12.12
C ILE A 183 -18.28 -1.21 -12.26
N ALA A 184 -19.37 -1.09 -13.03
CA ALA A 184 -20.26 -2.21 -13.31
C ALA A 184 -19.61 -3.33 -14.14
N GLN A 185 -18.51 -3.05 -14.84
CA GLN A 185 -17.79 -4.00 -15.71
C GLN A 185 -16.58 -4.66 -15.03
N ILE A 186 -16.11 -4.15 -13.90
CA ILE A 186 -14.99 -4.71 -13.13
C ILE A 186 -15.32 -6.14 -12.66
N LYS A 187 -14.47 -7.11 -13.04
CA LYS A 187 -14.63 -8.53 -12.69
C LYS A 187 -13.42 -9.15 -11.97
N ASN A 188 -12.20 -8.76 -12.35
CA ASN A 188 -11.00 -9.51 -11.99
C ASN A 188 -10.22 -8.85 -10.84
N ASN A 189 -9.76 -7.62 -11.08
CA ASN A 189 -8.85 -6.89 -10.19
C ASN A 189 -9.59 -6.08 -9.14
N ASN A 190 -8.96 -5.93 -7.97
CA ASN A 190 -9.41 -4.96 -6.98
C ASN A 190 -8.95 -3.57 -7.39
N TYR A 191 -9.89 -2.63 -7.46
CA TYR A 191 -9.62 -1.22 -7.67
C TYR A 191 -9.92 -0.42 -6.41
N TYR A 192 -9.13 0.62 -6.17
CA TYR A 192 -9.24 1.50 -5.02
C TYR A 192 -9.43 2.93 -5.50
N TYR A 193 -10.56 3.54 -5.18
CA TYR A 193 -10.86 4.91 -5.57
C TYR A 193 -11.04 5.78 -4.33
N TYR A 194 -10.13 6.73 -4.15
CA TYR A 194 -10.18 7.74 -3.11
C TYR A 194 -10.65 9.07 -3.70
N LEU A 195 -11.70 9.65 -3.11
CA LEU A 195 -12.23 10.96 -3.47
C LEU A 195 -12.20 11.89 -2.26
N SER A 196 -11.72 13.11 -2.45
CA SER A 196 -11.87 14.15 -1.44
C SER A 196 -12.46 15.44 -1.98
N THR A 197 -13.10 16.19 -1.09
CA THR A 197 -13.58 17.56 -1.32
C THR A 197 -13.45 18.41 -0.06
N GLY A 198 -13.87 19.68 -0.10
CA GLY A 198 -14.07 20.51 1.07
C GLY A 198 -14.81 21.82 0.79
N ASP A 199 -15.04 22.60 1.83
CA ASP A 199 -15.81 23.86 1.81
C ASP A 199 -15.09 25.05 1.15
N TYR A 200 -13.81 24.90 0.81
CA TYR A 200 -13.03 25.86 0.00
C TYR A 200 -13.36 25.83 -1.50
N ASN A 201 -14.09 24.81 -1.97
CA ASN A 201 -14.56 24.75 -3.34
C ASN A 201 -15.81 25.62 -3.55
N SER A 202 -16.10 25.97 -4.80
CA SER A 202 -17.39 26.59 -5.12
C SER A 202 -18.55 25.60 -4.92
N GLU A 203 -19.74 26.14 -4.64
CA GLU A 203 -20.97 25.35 -4.47
C GLU A 203 -21.20 24.40 -5.65
N ASN A 204 -21.15 24.92 -6.88
CA ASN A 204 -21.29 24.09 -8.10
C ASN A 204 -20.28 22.95 -8.17
N ARG A 205 -19.01 23.18 -7.80
CA ARG A 205 -17.99 22.12 -7.81
C ARG A 205 -18.31 21.06 -6.76
N ASN A 206 -18.72 21.46 -5.56
CA ASN A 206 -19.10 20.54 -4.51
C ASN A 206 -20.34 19.72 -4.89
N THR A 207 -21.35 20.32 -5.51
CA THR A 207 -22.54 19.59 -5.99
C THR A 207 -22.17 18.47 -6.96
N VAL A 208 -21.25 18.72 -7.90
CA VAL A 208 -20.80 17.70 -8.85
C VAL A 208 -20.00 16.59 -8.14
N ILE A 209 -19.11 16.95 -7.22
CA ILE A 209 -18.32 15.96 -6.46
C ILE A 209 -19.24 15.11 -5.55
N GLU A 210 -20.24 15.71 -4.91
CA GLU A 210 -21.21 15.02 -4.06
C GLU A 210 -22.12 14.10 -4.87
N SER A 211 -22.49 14.50 -6.09
CA SER A 211 -23.22 13.64 -7.03
C SER A 211 -22.39 12.42 -7.44
N ALA A 212 -21.10 12.63 -7.75
CA ALA A 212 -20.16 11.54 -7.99
C ALA A 212 -20.05 10.63 -6.76
N ASN A 213 -19.89 11.20 -5.56
CA ASN A 213 -19.81 10.42 -4.33
C ASN A 213 -21.07 9.57 -4.09
N THR A 214 -22.25 10.13 -4.29
CA THR A 214 -23.53 9.40 -4.17
C THR A 214 -23.57 8.21 -5.12
N THR A 215 -23.10 8.41 -6.35
CA THR A 215 -23.02 7.35 -7.36
C THR A 215 -22.04 6.27 -6.92
N LEU A 216 -20.80 6.63 -6.62
CA LEU A 216 -19.71 5.69 -6.30
C LEU A 216 -19.94 4.91 -4.99
N SER A 217 -20.41 5.58 -3.94
CA SER A 217 -20.67 4.95 -2.63
C SER A 217 -21.83 3.95 -2.66
N SER A 218 -22.76 4.08 -3.60
CA SER A 218 -23.89 3.16 -3.76
C SER A 218 -23.52 1.85 -4.47
N LYS A 219 -22.29 1.74 -5.01
CA LYS A 219 -21.87 0.59 -5.80
C LYS A 219 -21.60 -0.63 -4.92
N ASN A 220 -22.28 -1.72 -5.25
CA ASN A 220 -22.09 -3.02 -4.61
C ASN A 220 -21.26 -3.94 -5.52
N ASN A 221 -20.02 -3.52 -5.83
CA ASN A 221 -19.04 -4.37 -6.50
C ASN A 221 -17.94 -4.70 -5.50
N PRO A 222 -17.75 -5.97 -5.07
CA PRO A 222 -16.75 -6.34 -4.08
C PRO A 222 -15.30 -6.11 -4.56
N LYS A 223 -15.10 -5.91 -5.86
CA LYS A 223 -13.81 -5.58 -6.48
C LYS A 223 -13.57 -4.07 -6.58
N PHE A 224 -14.56 -3.24 -6.26
CA PHE A 224 -14.43 -1.79 -6.22
C PHE A 224 -14.46 -1.30 -4.77
N ASN A 225 -13.31 -0.83 -4.30
CA ASN A 225 -13.15 -0.27 -2.97
C ASN A 225 -13.21 1.25 -3.10
N TYR A 226 -14.05 1.88 -2.29
CA TYR A 226 -14.27 3.33 -2.37
C TYR A 226 -14.14 4.00 -1.00
N LYS A 227 -13.50 5.16 -0.99
CA LYS A 227 -13.45 6.04 0.20
C LYS A 227 -13.66 7.49 -0.21
N PHE A 228 -14.49 8.18 0.58
CA PHE A 228 -14.78 9.60 0.41
C PHE A 228 -14.49 10.38 1.69
N ASP A 229 -13.73 11.47 1.57
CA ASP A 229 -13.48 12.40 2.66
C ASP A 229 -13.99 13.81 2.32
N ASN A 230 -14.84 14.38 3.18
CA ASN A 230 -15.20 15.80 3.13
C ASN A 230 -14.38 16.58 4.15
N LEU A 231 -13.43 17.38 3.68
CA LEU A 231 -12.44 18.09 4.48
C LEU A 231 -12.95 19.49 4.87
N THR A 232 -14.01 19.54 5.67
CA THR A 232 -14.58 20.79 6.19
C THR A 232 -13.55 21.59 6.99
N GLY A 233 -13.45 22.90 6.72
CA GLY A 233 -12.49 23.81 7.37
C GLY A 233 -11.06 23.71 6.83
N ALA A 234 -10.81 22.88 5.82
CA ALA A 234 -9.52 22.86 5.14
C ALA A 234 -9.38 24.04 4.16
N THR A 235 -8.16 24.30 3.71
CA THR A 235 -7.90 25.15 2.55
C THR A 235 -7.56 24.26 1.36
N LEU A 236 -7.58 24.81 0.14
CA LEU A 236 -7.14 24.07 -1.05
C LEU A 236 -5.74 23.48 -0.83
N THR A 237 -4.81 24.24 -0.26
CA THR A 237 -3.45 23.76 0.05
C THR A 237 -3.43 22.68 1.14
N SER A 238 -4.11 22.90 2.27
CA SER A 238 -4.07 21.93 3.38
C SER A 238 -4.81 20.63 3.04
N SER A 239 -5.76 20.68 2.11
CA SER A 239 -6.50 19.51 1.65
C SER A 239 -5.59 18.48 0.96
N ILE A 240 -4.55 18.92 0.24
CA ILE A 240 -3.57 18.03 -0.39
C ILE A 240 -2.86 17.21 0.68
N GLY A 241 -2.32 17.89 1.71
CA GLY A 241 -1.62 17.25 2.82
C GLY A 241 -2.50 16.38 3.72
N GLN A 242 -3.82 16.62 3.74
CA GLN A 242 -4.78 15.77 4.46
C GLN A 242 -5.24 14.55 3.63
N SER A 243 -5.42 14.74 2.32
CA SER A 243 -5.94 13.71 1.43
C SER A 243 -4.94 12.57 1.22
N ILE A 244 -3.67 12.90 0.97
CA ILE A 244 -2.63 11.89 0.68
C ILE A 244 -2.49 10.83 1.79
N PRO A 245 -2.25 11.16 3.08
CA PRO A 245 -2.15 10.14 4.12
C PRO A 245 -3.46 9.35 4.29
N SER A 246 -4.61 10.00 4.14
CA SER A 246 -5.91 9.33 4.23
C SER A 246 -6.13 8.31 3.11
N ALA A 247 -5.69 8.65 1.90
CA ALA A 247 -5.71 7.79 0.73
C ALA A 247 -4.71 6.64 0.86
N MET A 248 -3.47 6.90 1.27
CA MET A 248 -2.45 5.86 1.48
C MET A 248 -2.88 4.82 2.51
N ALA A 249 -3.49 5.25 3.62
CA ALA A 249 -4.04 4.34 4.62
C ALA A 249 -5.15 3.43 4.08
N PHE A 250 -5.92 3.93 3.11
CA PHE A 250 -7.01 3.21 2.48
C PHE A 250 -6.51 2.24 1.39
N ILE A 251 -5.68 2.69 0.46
CA ILE A 251 -5.22 1.86 -0.67
C ILE A 251 -4.28 0.73 -0.21
N PHE A 252 -3.51 0.95 0.86
CA PHE A 252 -2.60 -0.05 1.43
C PHE A 252 -3.15 -0.76 2.67
N GLU A 253 -4.47 -0.73 2.88
CA GLU A 253 -5.10 -1.47 3.99
C GLU A 253 -4.74 -2.96 3.95
N MET A 254 -4.72 -3.58 2.77
CA MET A 254 -4.34 -4.99 2.59
C MET A 254 -2.90 -5.28 3.02
N TYR A 255 -1.98 -4.34 2.76
CA TYR A 255 -0.57 -4.47 3.15
C TYR A 255 -0.38 -4.34 4.67
N SER A 256 -1.17 -3.47 5.30
CA SER A 256 -1.11 -3.26 6.75
C SER A 256 -1.41 -4.55 7.52
N SER A 257 -0.88 -4.61 8.73
CA SER A 257 -1.22 -5.68 9.69
C SER A 257 -2.71 -5.74 9.98
N ILE A 258 -3.17 -6.95 10.33
CA ILE A 258 -4.55 -7.24 10.68
C ILE A 258 -5.00 -6.26 11.77
N SER A 259 -5.90 -5.36 11.37
CA SER A 259 -6.46 -4.38 12.28
C SER A 259 -7.56 -5.01 13.14
N LYS A 260 -7.90 -4.39 14.26
CA LYS A 260 -9.06 -4.83 15.07
C LYS A 260 -10.35 -4.87 14.24
N LYS A 261 -10.56 -3.85 13.40
CA LYS A 261 -11.72 -3.76 12.51
C LYS A 261 -11.72 -4.92 11.51
N GLU A 262 -10.60 -5.16 10.84
CA GLU A 262 -10.44 -6.28 9.90
C GLU A 262 -10.72 -7.62 10.59
N PHE A 263 -10.18 -7.82 11.79
CA PHE A 263 -10.43 -9.02 12.57
C PHE A 263 -11.91 -9.19 12.89
N ASP A 264 -12.55 -8.16 13.46
CA ASP A 264 -13.95 -8.22 13.89
C ASP A 264 -14.91 -8.44 12.71
N GLU A 265 -14.63 -7.85 11.55
CA GLU A 265 -15.50 -7.92 10.36
C GLU A 265 -15.24 -9.16 9.48
N LYS A 266 -13.99 -9.58 9.33
CA LYS A 266 -13.60 -10.60 8.32
C LYS A 266 -13.12 -11.92 8.92
N ILE A 267 -12.56 -11.92 10.13
CA ILE A 267 -11.76 -13.07 10.63
C ILE A 267 -12.41 -13.77 11.83
N LYS A 268 -12.95 -13.01 12.79
CA LYS A 268 -13.42 -13.48 14.09
C LYS A 268 -14.35 -14.71 14.02
N ASN A 269 -15.21 -14.74 13.00
CA ASN A 269 -16.23 -15.78 12.83
C ASN A 269 -15.78 -16.97 11.97
N LEU A 270 -14.56 -16.93 11.40
CA LEU A 270 -14.01 -18.01 10.59
C LEU A 270 -13.72 -19.27 11.43
N SER A 271 -13.73 -20.43 10.76
CA SER A 271 -13.18 -21.66 11.32
C SER A 271 -11.65 -21.54 11.46
N PRO A 272 -10.98 -22.35 12.31
CA PRO A 272 -9.52 -22.37 12.35
C PRO A 272 -8.82 -22.55 10.98
N PRO A 273 -9.19 -23.51 10.12
CA PRO A 273 -8.54 -23.65 8.81
C PRO A 273 -8.78 -22.44 7.91
N ASP A 274 -9.98 -21.84 7.95
CA ASP A 274 -10.27 -20.63 7.16
C ASP A 274 -9.48 -19.42 7.67
N ALA A 275 -9.27 -19.30 8.99
CA ALA A 275 -8.47 -18.22 9.57
C ALA A 275 -6.98 -18.35 9.23
N ILE A 276 -6.45 -19.57 9.24
CA ILE A 276 -5.08 -19.86 8.78
C ILE A 276 -4.96 -19.54 7.30
N ALA A 277 -5.88 -20.02 6.46
CA ALA A 277 -5.90 -19.74 5.03
C ALA A 277 -6.04 -18.23 4.73
N TYR A 278 -6.84 -17.50 5.51
CA TYR A 278 -6.94 -16.04 5.39
C TYR A 278 -5.58 -15.37 5.62
N LEU A 279 -4.87 -15.78 6.68
CA LEU A 279 -3.55 -15.25 7.00
C LEU A 279 -2.53 -15.59 5.90
N GLU A 280 -2.49 -16.83 5.41
CA GLU A 280 -1.60 -17.23 4.32
C GLU A 280 -1.90 -16.44 3.03
N ASN A 281 -3.16 -16.40 2.61
CA ASN A 281 -3.58 -15.69 1.41
C ASN A 281 -3.26 -14.19 1.47
N LYS A 282 -3.42 -13.55 2.63
CA LYS A 282 -3.03 -12.14 2.82
C LYS A 282 -1.57 -11.90 2.45
N TYR A 283 -0.65 -12.79 2.84
CA TYR A 283 0.78 -12.62 2.56
C TYR A 283 1.14 -13.00 1.12
N VAL A 284 0.45 -13.98 0.53
CA VAL A 284 0.55 -14.28 -0.91
C VAL A 284 0.10 -13.08 -1.75
N ASP A 285 -1.03 -12.46 -1.40
CA ASP A 285 -1.55 -11.28 -2.10
C ASP A 285 -0.62 -10.08 -1.94
N ILE A 286 -0.02 -9.90 -0.75
CA ILE A 286 0.99 -8.85 -0.52
C ILE A 286 2.21 -9.04 -1.45
N GLU A 287 2.73 -10.26 -1.54
CA GLU A 287 3.88 -10.57 -2.40
C GLU A 287 3.52 -10.36 -3.88
N TYR A 288 2.38 -10.88 -4.32
CA TYR A 288 1.92 -10.78 -5.70
C TYR A 288 1.68 -9.34 -6.14
N LEU A 289 0.93 -8.55 -5.36
CA LEU A 289 0.56 -7.19 -5.73
C LEU A 289 1.71 -6.21 -5.55
N PHE A 290 2.40 -6.28 -4.41
CA PHE A 290 3.37 -5.27 -4.03
C PHE A 290 4.81 -5.65 -4.36
N GLY A 291 5.08 -6.89 -4.81
CA GLY A 291 6.42 -7.32 -5.20
C GLY A 291 7.40 -7.42 -4.02
N THR A 292 6.86 -7.43 -2.80
CA THR A 292 7.62 -7.45 -1.56
C THR A 292 7.60 -8.85 -0.96
N ASN A 293 8.78 -9.45 -0.75
CA ASN A 293 8.90 -10.68 0.04
C ASN A 293 8.81 -10.36 1.54
N LEU A 294 7.65 -9.87 1.94
CA LEU A 294 7.38 -9.49 3.31
C LEU A 294 7.14 -10.76 4.13
N LYS A 295 8.03 -11.02 5.08
CA LYS A 295 7.80 -12.09 6.06
C LYS A 295 6.53 -11.82 6.87
N MET A 296 5.77 -12.88 7.13
CA MET A 296 4.60 -12.85 8.00
C MET A 296 4.90 -12.16 9.34
N ARG A 297 4.09 -11.18 9.71
CA ARG A 297 4.31 -10.39 10.92
C ARG A 297 3.77 -11.17 12.13
N GLU A 298 4.55 -11.22 13.21
CA GLU A 298 4.14 -11.89 14.44
C GLU A 298 2.80 -11.37 14.99
N LYS A 299 2.53 -10.07 14.90
CA LYS A 299 1.24 -9.49 15.30
C LYS A 299 0.03 -10.04 14.51
N ASP A 300 0.23 -10.46 13.26
CA ASP A 300 -0.85 -11.03 12.44
C ASP A 300 -1.06 -12.51 12.79
N ILE A 301 0.02 -13.22 13.17
CA ILE A 301 -0.06 -14.57 13.76
C ILE A 301 -0.88 -14.51 15.06
N TYR A 302 -0.54 -13.59 15.97
CA TYR A 302 -1.28 -13.41 17.23
C TYR A 302 -2.73 -12.97 17.00
N ALA A 303 -3.02 -12.23 15.93
CA ALA A 303 -4.39 -11.77 15.65
C ALA A 303 -5.36 -12.95 15.47
N ILE A 304 -4.93 -14.08 14.91
CA ILE A 304 -5.78 -15.25 14.70
C ILE A 304 -5.63 -16.34 15.77
N GLU A 305 -4.67 -16.17 16.69
CA GLU A 305 -4.28 -17.18 17.69
C GLU A 305 -5.48 -17.73 18.47
N SER A 306 -6.32 -16.86 19.03
CA SER A 306 -7.51 -17.26 19.80
C SER A 306 -8.46 -18.17 19.00
N ILE A 307 -8.58 -17.95 17.68
CA ILE A 307 -9.43 -18.79 16.82
C ILE A 307 -8.84 -20.20 16.74
N VAL A 308 -7.52 -20.32 16.58
CA VAL A 308 -6.83 -21.61 16.46
C VAL A 308 -6.77 -22.36 17.79
N ILE A 309 -6.56 -21.67 18.90
CA ILE A 309 -6.50 -22.29 20.24
C ILE A 309 -7.89 -22.68 20.74
N ASP A 310 -8.85 -21.75 20.69
CA ASP A 310 -10.09 -21.88 21.47
C ASP A 310 -11.21 -22.61 20.72
N LYS A 311 -11.20 -22.59 19.38
CA LYS A 311 -12.19 -23.32 18.57
C LYS A 311 -11.74 -24.74 18.30
N GLU A 312 -12.72 -25.63 18.13
CA GLU A 312 -12.50 -27.03 17.73
C GLU A 312 -11.46 -27.77 18.62
N ASN A 313 -11.37 -27.37 19.90
CA ASN A 313 -10.44 -27.93 20.87
C ASN A 313 -8.97 -27.94 20.39
N GLY A 314 -8.55 -26.90 19.67
CA GLY A 314 -7.16 -26.75 19.23
C GLY A 314 -6.73 -27.75 18.16
N GLU A 315 -7.67 -28.32 17.38
CA GLU A 315 -7.36 -29.35 16.38
C GLU A 315 -6.31 -28.92 15.35
N TYR A 316 -6.25 -27.63 15.03
CA TYR A 316 -5.36 -27.06 14.03
C TYR A 316 -4.06 -26.45 14.61
N LEU A 317 -3.79 -26.64 15.90
CA LEU A 317 -2.58 -26.12 16.55
C LEU A 317 -1.29 -26.69 15.93
N ARG A 318 -1.31 -27.96 15.54
CA ARG A 318 -0.15 -28.61 14.92
C ARG A 318 0.16 -27.98 13.57
N ASP A 319 -0.84 -27.87 12.70
CA ASP A 319 -0.70 -27.29 11.35
C ASP A 319 -0.24 -25.83 11.43
N PHE A 320 -0.86 -25.05 12.32
CA PHE A 320 -0.49 -23.66 12.56
C PHE A 320 0.96 -23.53 13.05
N GLY A 321 1.37 -24.36 14.01
CA GLY A 321 2.74 -24.37 14.53
C GLY A 321 3.78 -24.83 13.48
N GLU A 322 3.48 -25.84 12.67
CA GLU A 322 4.35 -26.29 11.59
C GLU A 322 4.51 -25.24 10.48
N MET A 323 3.42 -24.56 10.10
CA MET A 323 3.46 -23.44 9.16
C MET A 323 4.40 -22.34 9.68
N ILE A 324 4.24 -21.92 10.93
CA ILE A 324 5.09 -20.89 11.55
C ILE A 324 6.53 -21.35 11.64
N TYR A 325 6.79 -22.60 12.06
CA TYR A 325 8.13 -23.15 12.16
C TYR A 325 8.84 -23.14 10.80
N LYS A 326 8.13 -23.47 9.72
CA LYS A 326 8.68 -23.46 8.36
C LYS A 326 9.02 -22.05 7.89
N LEU A 327 8.19 -21.06 8.22
CA LEU A 327 8.40 -19.66 7.84
C LEU A 327 9.44 -18.94 8.72
N PHE A 328 9.50 -19.31 10.00
CA PHE A 328 10.34 -18.71 11.04
C PHE A 328 11.04 -19.78 11.88
N PRO A 329 12.00 -20.53 11.32
CA PRO A 329 12.68 -21.61 12.05
C PRO A 329 13.40 -21.12 13.31
N GLU A 330 13.85 -19.87 13.30
CA GLU A 330 14.53 -19.20 14.44
C GLU A 330 13.54 -18.64 15.48
N SER A 331 12.24 -18.56 15.17
CA SER A 331 11.24 -18.10 16.14
C SER A 331 10.81 -19.25 17.04
N HIS A 332 10.57 -18.93 18.32
CA HIS A 332 10.04 -19.88 19.31
C HIS A 332 8.54 -20.17 19.11
N LEU A 333 7.84 -19.39 18.28
CA LEU A 333 6.39 -19.46 18.11
C LEU A 333 5.93 -20.78 17.48
N GLY A 334 6.65 -21.30 16.49
CA GLY A 334 6.31 -22.59 15.88
C GLY A 334 6.33 -23.71 16.93
N ASP A 335 7.40 -23.77 17.73
CA ASP A 335 7.56 -24.76 18.79
C ASP A 335 6.51 -24.60 19.90
N TYR A 336 6.09 -23.37 20.19
CA TYR A 336 5.04 -23.08 21.15
C TYR A 336 3.71 -23.74 20.77
N TYR A 337 3.21 -23.47 19.56
CA TYR A 337 1.92 -24.00 19.11
C TYR A 337 1.98 -25.53 18.92
N ILE A 338 3.11 -26.04 18.45
CA ILE A 338 3.39 -27.49 18.42
C ILE A 338 3.33 -28.11 19.82
N GLY A 339 3.98 -27.48 20.80
CA GLY A 339 3.96 -27.93 22.18
C GLY A 339 2.55 -27.89 22.79
N LEU A 340 1.78 -26.86 22.43
CA LEU A 340 0.41 -26.68 22.89
C LEU A 340 -0.52 -27.76 22.33
N ASP A 341 -0.39 -28.14 21.05
CA ASP A 341 -1.09 -29.32 20.50
C ASP A 341 -0.79 -30.58 21.33
N PHE A 342 0.49 -30.89 21.53
CA PHE A 342 0.88 -32.06 22.30
C PHE A 342 0.29 -32.03 23.72
N GLU A 343 0.26 -30.86 24.36
CA GLU A 343 -0.32 -30.68 25.68
C GLU A 343 -1.85 -30.90 25.67
N PHE A 344 -2.58 -30.33 24.70
CA PHE A 344 -4.02 -30.55 24.51
C PHE A 344 -4.36 -32.03 24.30
N ARG A 345 -3.45 -32.79 23.66
CA ARG A 345 -3.62 -34.23 23.42
C ARG A 345 -3.06 -35.11 24.55
N GLY A 346 -2.62 -34.52 25.67
CA GLY A 346 -2.07 -35.26 26.82
C GLY A 346 -0.69 -35.89 26.57
N ARG A 347 -0.02 -35.53 25.48
CA ARG A 347 1.30 -36.04 25.06
C ARG A 347 2.43 -35.22 25.70
N TYR A 348 2.44 -35.17 27.04
CA TYR A 348 3.29 -34.24 27.80
C TYR A 348 4.79 -34.38 27.57
N LYS A 349 5.30 -35.59 27.27
CA LYS A 349 6.72 -35.78 26.93
C LYS A 349 7.11 -35.04 25.64
N GLN A 350 6.24 -35.07 24.64
CA GLN A 350 6.47 -34.40 23.35
C GLN A 350 6.26 -32.89 23.50
N ALA A 351 5.24 -32.48 24.27
CA ALA A 351 5.02 -31.07 24.61
C ALA A 351 6.26 -30.47 25.30
N LEU A 352 6.84 -31.18 26.28
CA LEU A 352 8.05 -30.76 26.98
C LEU A 352 9.25 -30.61 26.03
N GLN A 353 9.40 -31.52 25.07
CA GLN A 353 10.47 -31.43 24.08
C GLN A 353 10.32 -30.18 23.21
N ALA A 354 9.13 -29.95 22.66
CA ALA A 354 8.83 -28.77 21.85
C ALA A 354 9.06 -27.47 22.65
N TYR A 355 8.56 -27.37 23.89
CA TYR A 355 8.81 -26.19 24.71
C TYR A 355 10.28 -25.98 25.07
N LYS A 356 11.08 -27.04 25.22
CA LYS A 356 12.53 -26.87 25.40
C LYS A 356 13.20 -26.35 24.14
N GLU A 357 12.80 -26.86 22.97
CA GLU A 357 13.30 -26.39 21.67
C GLU A 357 12.96 -24.93 21.44
N GLY A 358 11.71 -24.52 21.68
CA GLY A 358 11.29 -23.13 21.59
C GLY A 358 12.05 -22.22 22.56
N TYR A 359 12.24 -22.65 23.82
CA TYR A 359 12.99 -21.88 24.82
C TYR A 359 14.44 -21.62 24.38
N MET A 360 15.10 -22.59 23.75
CA MET A 360 16.48 -22.42 23.26
C MET A 360 16.61 -21.36 22.15
N LYS A 361 15.51 -21.04 21.46
CA LYS A 361 15.47 -20.02 20.39
C LYS A 361 15.23 -18.61 20.91
N ILE A 362 14.91 -18.43 22.19
CA ILE A 362 14.66 -17.10 22.77
C ILE A 362 16.00 -16.44 23.06
N THR A 363 16.37 -15.48 22.22
CA THR A 363 17.65 -14.75 22.33
C THR A 363 17.52 -13.37 22.98
N SER A 364 16.30 -12.91 23.26
CA SER A 364 16.00 -11.55 23.73
C SER A 364 15.12 -11.56 24.98
N GLY A 365 15.49 -10.76 25.98
CA GLY A 365 14.66 -10.45 27.16
C GLY A 365 14.59 -11.57 28.20
N ILE A 366 15.06 -11.29 29.42
CA ILE A 366 14.88 -12.23 30.56
C ILE A 366 13.39 -12.50 30.79
N GLU A 367 12.54 -11.48 30.65
CA GLU A 367 11.10 -11.58 30.87
C GLU A 367 10.39 -12.49 29.86
N ASP A 368 10.74 -12.41 28.56
CA ASP A 368 10.17 -13.26 27.52
C ASP A 368 10.59 -14.72 27.71
N ALA A 369 11.86 -14.94 28.03
CA ALA A 369 12.38 -16.27 28.37
C ALA A 369 11.68 -16.85 29.60
N ASP A 370 11.53 -16.07 30.67
CA ASP A 370 10.84 -16.50 31.89
C ASP A 370 9.36 -16.82 31.63
N ASN A 371 8.68 -15.98 30.84
CA ASN A 371 7.30 -16.20 30.45
C ASN A 371 7.13 -17.48 29.63
N PHE A 372 8.04 -17.73 28.69
CA PHE A 372 8.02 -18.97 27.91
C PHE A 372 8.33 -20.20 28.76
N TYR A 373 9.29 -20.09 29.68
CA TYR A 373 9.73 -21.17 30.56
C TYR A 373 8.61 -21.67 31.47
N LYS A 374 7.63 -20.83 31.82
CA LYS A 374 6.41 -21.26 32.53
C LYS A 374 5.68 -22.40 31.82
N ASN A 375 5.75 -22.50 30.49
CA ASN A 375 5.18 -23.64 29.74
C ASN A 375 5.93 -24.95 30.05
N VAL A 376 7.26 -24.90 30.16
CA VAL A 376 8.10 -26.03 30.55
C VAL A 376 7.73 -26.48 31.97
N GLU A 377 7.66 -25.55 32.92
CA GLU A 377 7.31 -25.86 34.31
C GLU A 377 5.89 -26.47 34.42
N ARG A 378 4.92 -25.89 33.68
CA ARG A 378 3.55 -26.37 33.63
C ARG A 378 3.48 -27.83 33.15
N VAL A 379 4.14 -28.16 32.05
CA VAL A 379 4.10 -29.53 31.50
C VAL A 379 4.87 -30.51 32.39
N VAL A 380 6.02 -30.12 32.95
CA VAL A 380 6.74 -30.97 33.92
C VAL A 380 5.87 -31.28 35.14
N GLY A 381 5.08 -30.32 35.62
CA GLY A 381 4.11 -30.53 36.69
C GLY A 381 3.04 -31.57 36.36
N LYS A 382 2.57 -31.61 35.10
CA LYS A 382 1.55 -32.56 34.61
C LYS A 382 2.07 -33.97 34.31
N MET A 383 3.39 -34.14 34.25
CA MET A 383 4.04 -35.44 34.04
C MET A 383 4.24 -36.25 35.33
N LYS A 384 4.04 -35.62 36.49
CA LYS A 384 4.04 -36.26 37.80
C LYS A 384 2.65 -36.80 38.11
#